data_AF-C7NUH5-F1
#
_entry.id   AF-C7NUH5-F1
#
_cell.length_a   1.000
_cell.length_b   1.000
_cell.length_c   1.000
_cell.angle_alpha   90.00
_cell.angle_beta   90.00
_cell.angle_gamma   90.00
#
_symmetry.space_group_name_H-M   'P 1'
#
loop_
_entity.id
_entity.type
_entity.pdbx_description
1 polymer ?
#
loop_
_entity_poly.entity_id
_entity_poly.type
_entity_poly.pdbx_seq_one_letter_code
_entity_poly.pdbx_strand_id
1 'polypeptide(L)'
;MSGFLERPSRIRRVVAGLTVVGAVALAGFTVLERPLVGVTVFGLAITGVMVAMYRTERPVFDERDEQISREAAEWTLSLLGISSMLVFPTLTFAWGVDKFEWQPWSTAIAMFVAVLYLIYGAFLVVLRSQR
;
A
#
# COMPACT_ATOMS: atom_id res chain seq x y z
N MET A 1 20.78 21.13 15.05
CA MET A 1 19.44 20.97 14.45
C MET A 1 18.95 19.54 14.69
N SER A 2 18.36 19.21 15.85
CA SER A 2 17.81 17.86 16.08
C SER A 2 17.11 17.74 17.44
N GLY A 3 16.04 18.51 17.65
CA GLY A 3 15.10 18.29 18.77
C GLY A 3 13.70 17.87 18.31
N PHE A 4 13.48 17.74 17.00
CA PHE A 4 12.14 17.55 16.45
C PHE A 4 11.70 16.07 16.40
N LEU A 5 12.66 15.14 16.34
CA LEU A 5 12.45 13.70 16.15
C LEU A 5 12.53 12.86 17.44
N GLU A 6 12.64 13.47 18.63
CA GLU A 6 12.78 12.70 19.88
C GLU A 6 11.46 12.12 20.40
N ARG A 7 10.32 12.64 19.95
CA ARG A 7 8.99 12.19 20.42
C ARG A 7 8.42 11.12 19.49
N PRO A 8 8.15 9.89 19.98
CA PRO A 8 7.58 8.80 19.17
C PRO A 8 6.31 9.22 18.41
N SER A 9 5.43 9.99 19.06
CA SER A 9 4.19 10.49 18.44
C SER A 9 4.41 11.39 17.22
N ARG A 10 5.52 12.12 17.15
CA ARG A 10 5.85 12.94 15.97
C ARG A 10 6.39 12.07 14.84
N ILE A 11 7.25 11.10 15.14
CA ILE A 11 7.77 10.18 14.13
C ILE A 11 6.60 9.39 13.51
N ARG A 12 5.63 8.93 14.31
CA ARG A 12 4.40 8.29 13.79
C ARG A 12 3.64 9.18 12.82
N ARG A 13 3.45 10.46 13.14
CA ARG A 13 2.80 11.43 12.23
C ARG A 13 3.59 11.69 10.97
N VAL A 14 4.92 11.76 11.06
CA VAL A 14 5.80 11.93 9.90
C VAL A 14 5.69 10.71 8.99
N VAL A 15 5.72 9.51 9.54
CA VAL A 15 5.58 8.29 8.74
C VAL A 15 4.21 8.19 8.08
N ALA A 16 3.12 8.39 8.84
CA ALA A 16 1.78 8.42 8.27
C ALA A 16 1.65 9.51 7.19
N GLY A 17 2.17 10.71 7.47
CA GLY A 17 2.15 11.83 6.54
C GLY A 17 2.92 11.56 5.26
N LEU A 18 4.14 11.03 5.36
CA LEU A 18 4.97 10.68 4.19
C LEU A 18 4.32 9.57 3.37
N THR A 19 3.76 8.54 4.00
CA THR A 19 3.06 7.47 3.27
C THR A 19 1.86 8.01 2.50
N VAL A 20 1.02 8.84 3.13
CA VAL A 20 -0.16 9.46 2.48
C VAL A 20 0.28 10.42 1.38
N VAL A 21 1.23 11.31 1.65
CA VAL A 21 1.74 12.28 0.66
C VAL A 21 2.37 11.56 -0.52
N GLY A 22 3.16 10.51 -0.28
CA GLY A 22 3.76 9.72 -1.35
C GLY A 22 2.70 9.07 -2.24
N ALA A 23 1.70 8.42 -1.64
CA ALA A 23 0.62 7.78 -2.38
C ALA A 23 -0.21 8.80 -3.19
N VAL A 24 -0.59 9.91 -2.57
CA VAL A 24 -1.36 10.99 -3.21
C VAL A 24 -0.55 11.66 -4.31
N ALA A 25 0.75 11.90 -4.10
CA ALA A 25 1.62 12.48 -5.11
C ALA A 25 1.78 11.56 -6.32
N LEU A 26 2.00 10.25 -6.10
CA LEU A 26 2.08 9.28 -7.19
C LEU A 26 0.80 9.28 -8.02
N ALA A 27 -0.35 9.16 -7.37
CA ALA A 27 -1.65 9.17 -8.05
C ALA A 27 -1.91 10.50 -8.77
N GLY A 28 -1.77 11.62 -8.06
CA GLY A 28 -2.05 12.96 -8.59
C GLY A 28 -1.14 13.33 -9.76
N PHE A 29 0.17 13.11 -9.65
CA PHE A 29 1.08 13.42 -10.75
C PHE A 29 0.95 12.46 -11.94
N THR A 30 0.46 11.23 -11.72
CA THR A 30 0.12 10.33 -12.84
C THR A 30 -1.06 10.87 -13.63
N VAL A 31 -2.09 11.39 -12.95
CA VAL A 31 -3.26 12.04 -13.59
C VAL A 31 -2.86 13.34 -14.29
N LEU A 32 -1.90 14.09 -13.74
CA LEU A 32 -1.39 15.34 -14.32
C LEU A 32 -0.32 15.14 -15.42
N GLU A 33 -0.18 13.92 -15.96
CA GLU A 33 0.79 13.58 -17.02
C GLU A 33 2.25 13.89 -16.65
N ARG A 34 2.58 13.90 -15.35
CA ARG A 34 3.94 14.07 -14.82
C ARG A 34 4.39 12.85 -14.00
N PRO A 35 4.33 11.63 -14.54
CA PRO A 35 4.55 10.40 -13.78
C PRO A 35 5.95 10.33 -13.14
N LEU A 36 6.98 10.88 -13.80
CA LEU A 36 8.35 10.93 -13.24
C LEU A 36 8.43 11.75 -11.96
N VAL A 37 7.67 12.84 -11.86
CA VAL A 37 7.59 13.66 -10.64
C VAL A 37 6.88 12.87 -9.55
N GLY A 38 5.77 12.21 -9.88
CA GLY A 38 5.04 11.35 -8.95
C GLY A 38 5.90 10.24 -8.35
N VAL A 39 6.60 9.50 -9.20
CA VAL A 39 7.52 8.43 -8.77
C VAL A 39 8.67 8.97 -7.93
N THR A 40 9.24 10.12 -8.29
CA THR A 40 10.32 10.75 -7.51
C THR A 40 9.84 11.15 -6.11
N VAL A 41 8.68 11.81 -6.02
CA VAL A 41 8.10 12.21 -4.73
C VAL A 41 7.75 10.98 -3.88
N PHE A 42 7.16 9.95 -4.49
CA PHE A 42 6.88 8.69 -3.81
C PHE A 42 8.16 8.03 -3.28
N GLY A 43 9.19 7.92 -4.11
CA GLY A 43 10.48 7.35 -3.73
C GLY A 43 11.14 8.13 -2.58
N LEU A 44 11.12 9.46 -2.63
CA LEU A 44 11.61 10.32 -1.55
C LEU A 44 10.79 10.15 -0.27
N ALA A 45 9.47 10.02 -0.37
CA ALA A 45 8.61 9.81 0.78
C ALA A 45 8.89 8.48 1.48
N ILE A 46 8.98 7.38 0.72
CA ILE A 46 9.33 6.05 1.25
C ILE A 46 10.74 6.07 1.85
N THR A 47 11.70 6.72 1.18
CA THR A 47 13.06 6.90 1.72
C THR A 47 13.04 7.69 3.04
N GLY A 48 12.24 8.76 3.11
CA GLY A 48 12.05 9.54 4.32
C GLY A 48 11.46 8.71 5.47
N VAL A 49 10.50 7.83 5.19
CA VAL A 49 9.96 6.87 6.17
C VAL A 49 11.06 5.95 6.69
N MET A 50 11.84 5.34 5.79
CA MET A 50 12.94 4.43 6.16
C MET A 50 13.99 5.14 7.01
N VAL A 51 14.40 6.35 6.63
CA VAL A 51 15.38 7.15 7.40
C VAL A 51 14.83 7.56 8.76
N ALA A 52 13.55 7.96 8.84
CA ALA A 52 12.91 8.32 10.11
C ALA A 52 12.85 7.12 11.07
N MET A 53 12.56 5.93 10.55
CA MET A 53 12.55 4.69 11.32
C MET A 53 13.96 4.29 11.76
N TYR A 54 14.94 4.31 10.87
CA TYR A 54 16.33 3.94 11.17
C TYR A 54 16.99 4.82 12.24
N ARG A 55 16.61 6.10 12.31
CA ARG A 55 17.17 7.07 13.27
C ARG A 55 16.56 7.00 14.67
N THR A 56 15.58 6.12 14.90
CA THR A 56 14.93 6.05 16.21
C THR A 56 15.45 4.85 17.01
N GLU A 57 16.12 5.10 18.12
CA GLU A 57 16.68 4.06 19.00
C GLU A 57 15.63 3.38 19.91
N ARG A 58 14.44 3.97 20.03
CA ARG A 58 13.32 3.42 20.82
C ARG A 58 12.22 2.90 19.89
N PRO A 59 11.48 1.85 20.29
CA PRO A 59 10.32 1.40 19.54
C PRO A 59 9.32 2.56 19.38
N VAL A 60 9.12 2.98 18.12
CA VAL A 60 8.23 4.09 17.75
C VAL A 60 6.77 3.69 17.85
N PHE A 61 6.49 2.43 17.55
CA PHE A 61 5.17 1.82 17.59
C PHE A 61 5.07 0.94 18.84
N ASP A 62 3.95 1.07 19.53
CA ASP A 62 3.60 0.23 20.68
C ASP A 62 2.68 -0.93 20.24
N GLU A 63 2.36 -1.83 21.17
CA GLU A 63 1.46 -2.98 20.92
C GLU A 63 0.10 -2.53 20.39
N ARG A 64 -0.37 -1.34 20.77
CA ARG A 64 -1.65 -0.79 20.31
C ARG A 64 -1.56 -0.31 18.86
N ASP A 65 -0.46 0.35 18.48
CA ASP A 65 -0.22 0.73 17.09
C ASP A 65 -0.09 -0.50 16.18
N GLU A 66 0.53 -1.58 16.66
CA GLU A 66 0.60 -2.84 15.93
C GLU A 66 -0.78 -3.47 15.73
N GLN A 67 -1.64 -3.44 16.75
CA GLN A 67 -3.04 -3.88 16.64
C GLN A 67 -3.80 -3.04 15.61
N ILE A 68 -3.71 -1.71 15.67
CA ILE A 68 -4.37 -0.82 14.71
C ILE A 68 -3.86 -1.08 13.29
N SER A 69 -2.55 -1.24 13.11
CA SER A 69 -1.96 -1.54 11.80
C SER A 69 -2.43 -2.89 11.27
N ARG A 70 -2.56 -3.90 12.14
CA ARG A 70 -3.06 -5.23 11.77
C ARG A 70 -4.53 -5.15 11.35
N GLU A 71 -5.38 -4.51 12.14
CA GLU A 71 -6.80 -4.29 11.81
C GLU A 71 -6.94 -3.53 10.49
N ALA A 72 -6.17 -2.45 10.30
CA ALA A 72 -6.20 -1.68 9.05
C ALA A 72 -5.80 -2.53 7.83
N ALA A 73 -4.78 -3.39 7.98
CA ALA A 73 -4.38 -4.33 6.93
C ALA A 73 -5.47 -5.38 6.65
N GLU A 74 -6.08 -5.95 7.70
CA GLU A 74 -7.19 -6.90 7.58
C GLU A 74 -8.39 -6.29 6.86
N TRP A 75 -8.80 -5.07 7.22
CA TRP A 75 -9.89 -4.34 6.55
C TRP A 75 -9.56 -4.04 5.10
N THR A 76 -8.34 -3.58 4.82
CA THR A 76 -7.90 -3.25 3.45
C THR A 76 -7.90 -4.50 2.57
N LEU A 77 -7.34 -5.61 3.06
CA LEU A 77 -7.33 -6.89 2.35
C LEU A 77 -8.73 -7.48 2.23
N SER A 78 -9.61 -7.30 3.21
CA SER A 78 -10.99 -7.78 3.09
C SER A 78 -11.76 -6.99 2.04
N LEU A 79 -11.62 -5.67 2.04
CA LEU A 79 -12.26 -4.79 1.08
C LEU A 79 -11.81 -5.10 -0.34
N LEU A 80 -10.49 -5.13 -0.59
CA LEU A 80 -9.96 -5.46 -1.91
C LEU A 80 -10.43 -6.84 -2.38
N GLY A 81 -10.59 -7.80 -1.47
CA GLY A 81 -10.91 -9.19 -1.81
C GLY A 81 -12.37 -9.33 -2.21
N ILE A 82 -13.26 -8.73 -1.40
CA ILE A 82 -14.69 -8.67 -1.68
C ILE A 82 -14.94 -7.89 -2.97
N SER A 83 -14.28 -6.73 -3.15
CA SER A 83 -14.39 -5.96 -4.39
C SER A 83 -13.91 -6.77 -5.60
N SER A 84 -12.80 -7.50 -5.47
CA SER A 84 -12.25 -8.34 -6.55
C SER A 84 -13.17 -9.50 -6.92
N MET A 85 -13.82 -10.11 -5.92
CA MET A 85 -14.80 -11.19 -6.11
C MET A 85 -16.01 -10.73 -6.95
N LEU A 86 -16.36 -9.45 -6.92
CA LEU A 86 -17.41 -8.89 -7.76
C LEU A 86 -16.85 -8.41 -9.11
N VAL A 87 -15.85 -7.53 -9.08
CA VAL A 87 -15.36 -6.82 -10.27
C VAL A 87 -14.76 -7.77 -11.30
N PHE A 88 -13.84 -8.66 -10.92
CA PHE A 88 -13.15 -9.48 -11.92
C PHE A 88 -14.04 -10.54 -12.57
N PRO A 89 -14.91 -11.27 -11.84
CA PRO A 89 -15.87 -12.17 -12.48
C PRO A 89 -16.85 -11.42 -13.39
N THR A 90 -17.35 -10.24 -12.99
CA THR A 90 -18.23 -9.43 -13.84
C THR A 90 -17.53 -8.99 -15.12
N LEU A 91 -16.30 -8.46 -15.03
CA LEU A 91 -15.53 -8.06 -16.22
C LEU A 91 -15.18 -9.26 -17.12
N THR A 92 -14.88 -10.42 -16.52
CA THR A 92 -14.58 -11.65 -17.27
C THR A 92 -15.83 -12.18 -17.98
N PHE A 93 -16.99 -12.13 -17.32
CA PHE A 93 -18.26 -12.45 -17.96
C PHE A 93 -18.57 -11.49 -19.11
N ALA A 94 -18.43 -10.18 -18.89
CA ALA A 94 -18.63 -9.16 -19.91
C ALA A 94 -17.68 -9.34 -21.11
N TRP A 95 -16.44 -9.77 -20.86
CA TRP A 95 -15.49 -10.13 -21.92
C TRP A 95 -15.96 -11.34 -22.73
N GLY A 96 -16.51 -12.37 -22.08
CA GLY A 96 -17.04 -13.55 -22.77
C GLY A 96 -18.29 -13.30 -23.62
N VAL A 97 -18.97 -12.17 -23.44
CA VAL A 97 -20.15 -11.75 -24.25
C VAL A 97 -19.84 -10.54 -25.15
N ASP A 98 -18.56 -10.26 -25.40
CA ASP A 98 -18.07 -9.15 -26.24
C ASP A 98 -18.60 -7.77 -25.80
N LYS A 99 -18.86 -7.58 -24.50
CA LYS A 99 -19.28 -6.31 -23.89
C LYS A 99 -18.13 -5.57 -23.19
N PHE A 100 -16.97 -6.20 -23.08
CA PHE A 100 -15.80 -5.63 -22.45
C PHE A 100 -14.53 -6.15 -23.12
N GLU A 101 -13.54 -5.27 -23.29
CA GLU A 101 -12.21 -5.67 -23.73
C GLU A 101 -11.19 -5.28 -22.66
N TRP A 102 -10.29 -6.21 -22.36
CA TRP A 102 -9.17 -5.95 -21.47
C TRP A 102 -8.21 -4.97 -22.13
N GLN A 103 -8.04 -3.81 -21.50
CA GLN A 103 -7.05 -2.82 -21.90
C GLN A 103 -5.80 -2.98 -21.03
N PRO A 104 -4.62 -2.53 -21.49
CA PRO A 104 -3.38 -2.68 -20.72
C PRO A 104 -3.47 -2.17 -19.27
N TRP A 105 -4.18 -1.06 -19.05
CA TRP A 105 -4.36 -0.50 -17.70
C TRP A 105 -5.27 -1.36 -16.81
N SER A 106 -6.35 -1.94 -17.35
CA SER A 106 -7.27 -2.77 -16.55
C SER A 106 -6.66 -4.14 -16.25
N THR A 107 -5.89 -4.69 -17.19
CA THR A 107 -5.06 -5.87 -16.95
C THR A 107 -3.99 -5.59 -15.91
N ALA A 108 -3.30 -4.44 -15.97
CA ALA A 108 -2.29 -4.09 -14.97
C ALA A 108 -2.88 -3.98 -13.55
N ILE A 109 -4.08 -3.41 -13.40
CA ILE A 109 -4.80 -3.37 -12.11
C ILE A 109 -5.14 -4.80 -11.63
N ALA A 110 -5.70 -5.64 -12.51
CA ALA A 110 -6.04 -7.02 -12.16
C ALA A 110 -4.81 -7.82 -11.70
N MET A 111 -3.70 -7.70 -12.43
CA MET A 111 -2.44 -8.36 -12.09
C MET A 111 -1.83 -7.82 -10.80
N PHE A 112 -1.90 -6.50 -10.54
CA PHE A 112 -1.43 -5.91 -9.29
C PHE A 112 -2.19 -6.49 -8.09
N VAL A 113 -3.51 -6.57 -8.17
CA VAL A 113 -4.33 -7.16 -7.10
C VAL A 113 -4.01 -8.64 -6.91
N ALA A 114 -3.86 -9.41 -7.99
CA ALA A 114 -3.47 -10.82 -7.91
C ALA A 114 -2.11 -11.00 -7.21
N VAL A 115 -1.10 -10.22 -7.60
CA VAL A 115 0.22 -10.24 -6.97
C VAL A 115 0.15 -9.88 -5.49
N LEU A 116 -0.64 -8.88 -5.11
CA LEU A 116 -0.85 -8.49 -3.72
C LEU A 116 -1.39 -9.66 -2.88
N TYR A 117 -2.39 -10.41 -3.37
CA TYR A 117 -2.89 -11.60 -2.67
C TYR A 117 -1.92 -12.77 -2.68
N LEU A 118 -1.14 -12.95 -3.75
CA LEU A 118 -0.11 -13.98 -3.80
C LEU A 118 0.99 -13.72 -2.77
N ILE A 119 1.44 -12.47 -2.62
CA ILE A 119 2.43 -12.08 -1.60
C ILE A 119 1.85 -12.33 -0.21
N TYR A 120 0.63 -11.86 0.05
CA TYR A 120 -0.04 -12.10 1.34
C TYR A 120 -0.17 -13.60 1.64
N GLY A 121 -0.66 -14.39 0.69
CA GLY A 121 -0.82 -15.83 0.83
C GLY A 121 0.50 -16.55 1.05
N ALA A 122 1.57 -16.16 0.35
CA ALA A 122 2.90 -16.70 0.53
C ALA A 122 3.42 -16.47 1.97
N PHE A 123 3.31 -15.23 2.47
CA PHE A 123 3.69 -14.94 3.85
C PHE A 123 2.83 -15.70 4.86
N LEU A 124 1.52 -15.82 4.61
CA LEU A 124 0.62 -16.58 5.49
C LEU A 124 1.04 -18.05 5.60
N VAL A 125 1.36 -18.69 4.47
CA VAL A 125 1.82 -20.09 4.43
C VAL A 125 3.15 -20.24 5.16
N VAL A 126 4.12 -19.37 4.87
CA VAL A 126 5.44 -19.39 5.52
C VAL A 126 5.31 -19.24 7.04
N LEU A 127 4.56 -18.24 7.50
CA LEU A 127 4.37 -17.98 8.93
C LEU A 127 3.59 -19.10 9.63
N ARG A 128 2.65 -19.76 8.95
CA ARG A 128 1.95 -20.94 9.49
C ARG A 128 2.86 -22.16 9.59
N SER A 129 3.79 -22.34 8.65
CA SER A 129 4.73 -23.48 8.69
C SER A 129 5.81 -23.37 9.77
N GLN A 130 6.04 -22.16 10.30
CA GLN A 130 7.00 -21.89 11.36
C GLN A 130 6.40 -21.98 12.78
N ARG A 131 5.11 -22.28 12.89
CA ARG A 131 4.39 -22.48 14.16
C ARG A 131 4.00 -23.94 14.33
#